data_AF-A0A2H0IAN2-F1
#
_entry.id   AF-A0A2H0IAN2-F1
#
_cell.length_a   1.000
_cell.length_b   1.000
_cell.length_c   1.000
_cell.angle_alpha   90.00
_cell.angle_beta   90.00
_cell.angle_gamma   90.00
#
_symmetry.space_group_name_H-M   'P 1'
#
loop_
_entity.id
_entity.type
_entity.pdbx_description
1 polymer ?
#
loop_
_entity_poly.entity_id
_entity_poly.type
_entity_poly.pdbx_seq_one_letter_code
_entity_poly.pdbx_strand_id
1 'polypeptide(L)'
;MKNGVSQAFSIIDPHVHFWRLNTGFNTWLQEGANLFLGDYRAMVKDHGPSEFEHNARPYVITQCVHIEAEATVYAKAEADWLEDLAQKTPLIGAIVGGVDFLAHDCEALLEHYAILP
;
A
#
# COMPACT_ATOMS: atom_id res chain seq x y z
N MET A 1 1.05 -0.13 43.14
CA MET A 1 1.09 -0.94 41.90
C MET A 1 -0.28 -0.79 41.24
N LYS A 2 -0.40 0.00 40.18
CA LYS A 2 -1.67 0.15 39.45
C LYS A 2 -1.74 -1.02 38.47
N ASN A 3 -2.63 -1.97 38.75
CA ASN A 3 -3.03 -3.00 37.80
C ASN A 3 -3.83 -2.32 36.69
N GLY A 4 -3.12 -1.75 35.71
CA GLY A 4 -3.72 -1.28 34.48
C GLY A 4 -4.00 -2.50 33.63
N VAL A 5 -5.26 -2.92 33.54
CA VAL A 5 -5.70 -3.79 32.45
C VAL A 5 -5.39 -3.00 31.18
N SER A 6 -4.33 -3.39 30.47
CA SER A 6 -4.07 -2.95 29.11
C SER A 6 -5.29 -3.33 28.30
N GLN A 7 -6.20 -2.39 28.09
CA GLN A 7 -7.28 -2.59 27.15
C GLN A 7 -6.60 -2.71 25.79
N ALA A 8 -6.67 -3.89 25.18
CA ALA A 8 -6.17 -4.09 23.83
C ALA A 8 -7.01 -3.22 22.89
N PHE A 9 -6.45 -2.09 22.47
CA PHE A 9 -7.08 -1.24 21.45
C PHE A 9 -6.66 -1.77 20.07
N SER A 10 -7.65 -1.95 19.20
CA SER A 10 -7.42 -2.23 17.78
C SER A 10 -6.79 -1.00 17.14
N ILE A 11 -5.64 -1.14 16.49
CA ILE A 11 -5.01 -0.07 15.72
C ILE A 11 -5.25 -0.34 14.25
N ILE A 12 -5.72 0.69 13.53
CA ILE A 12 -5.77 0.71 12.08
C ILE A 12 -4.80 1.79 11.61
N ASP A 13 -3.89 1.44 10.71
CA ASP A 13 -3.02 2.43 10.06
C ASP A 13 -3.69 2.91 8.75
N PRO A 14 -4.16 4.17 8.68
CA PRO A 14 -4.92 4.65 7.54
C PRO A 14 -4.05 5.01 6.33
N HIS A 15 -2.72 4.88 6.42
CA HIS A 15 -1.84 5.31 5.34
C HIS A 15 -0.57 4.46 5.29
N VAL A 16 -0.61 3.43 4.45
CA VAL A 16 0.58 2.64 4.11
C VAL A 16 0.78 2.60 2.60
N HIS A 17 1.99 2.29 2.17
CA HIS A 17 2.30 2.02 0.76
C HIS A 17 2.98 0.66 0.69
N PHE A 18 2.50 -0.20 -0.20
CA PHE A 18 3.16 -1.44 -0.58
C PHE A 18 3.70 -1.35 -2.01
N TRP A 19 4.82 -2.02 -2.26
CA TRP A 19 5.38 -2.12 -3.59
C TRP A 19 6.19 -3.39 -3.76
N ARG A 20 6.31 -3.81 -5.01
CA ARG A 20 7.13 -4.95 -5.42
C ARG A 20 7.96 -4.56 -6.63
N LEU A 21 9.27 -4.42 -6.46
CA LEU A 21 10.14 -3.79 -7.44
C LEU A 21 10.23 -4.57 -8.76
N ASN A 22 10.04 -5.89 -8.72
CA ASN A 22 10.06 -6.72 -9.92
C ASN A 22 8.85 -6.52 -10.86
N THR A 23 7.82 -5.78 -10.43
CA THR A 23 6.67 -5.42 -11.26
C THR A 23 6.98 -4.30 -12.25
N GLY A 24 7.98 -3.47 -11.95
CA GLY A 24 8.31 -2.29 -12.73
C GLY A 24 7.34 -1.11 -12.56
N PHE A 25 6.38 -1.17 -11.62
CA PHE A 25 5.38 -0.10 -11.44
C PHE A 25 6.01 1.18 -10.89
N ASN A 26 6.88 1.06 -9.89
CA ASN A 26 7.43 2.17 -9.12
C ASN A 26 8.78 2.65 -9.70
N THR A 27 8.77 3.21 -10.91
CA THR A 27 10.00 3.69 -11.58
C THR A 27 10.72 4.82 -10.83
N TRP A 28 10.03 5.50 -9.93
CA TRP A 28 10.60 6.48 -8.99
C TRP A 28 11.39 5.82 -7.85
N LEU A 29 11.20 4.52 -7.61
CA LEU A 29 11.82 3.75 -6.53
C LEU A 29 12.80 2.69 -7.08
N GLN A 30 13.84 3.17 -7.75
CA GLN A 30 14.91 2.33 -8.29
C GLN A 30 16.27 2.99 -8.07
N GLU A 31 17.33 2.20 -8.17
CA GLU A 31 18.69 2.71 -8.07
C GLU A 31 18.95 3.77 -9.15
N GLY A 32 19.38 4.97 -8.74
CA GLY A 32 19.60 6.09 -9.65
C GLY A 32 18.36 6.94 -9.99
N ALA A 33 17.20 6.67 -9.38
CA ALA A 33 16.02 7.53 -9.51
C ALA A 33 16.24 8.92 -8.89
N ASN A 34 15.46 9.91 -9.35
CA ASN A 34 15.52 11.26 -8.81
C ASN A 34 14.95 11.28 -7.38
N LEU A 35 15.82 11.59 -6.43
CA LEU A 35 15.56 11.62 -5.00
C LEU A 35 14.86 12.92 -4.57
N PHE A 36 13.71 13.21 -5.18
CA PHE A 36 13.03 14.51 -5.10
C PHE A 36 12.71 14.96 -3.66
N LEU A 37 12.27 14.04 -2.77
CA LEU A 37 12.03 14.31 -1.34
C LEU A 37 13.15 13.78 -0.44
N GLY A 38 14.34 13.50 -1.00
CA GLY A 38 15.51 13.04 -0.25
C GLY A 38 15.91 11.59 -0.54
N ASP A 39 16.84 11.06 0.26
CA ASP A 39 17.48 9.77 0.02
C ASP A 39 16.57 8.57 0.36
N TYR A 40 16.07 7.92 -0.68
CA TYR A 40 15.21 6.74 -0.58
C TYR A 40 15.95 5.42 -0.78
N ARG A 41 17.28 5.38 -0.82
CA ARG A 41 18.02 4.14 -1.11
C ARG A 41 17.66 2.99 -0.16
N ALA A 42 17.32 3.30 1.09
CA ALA A 42 16.87 2.31 2.08
C ALA A 42 15.50 1.66 1.74
N MET A 43 14.69 2.30 0.89
CA MET A 43 13.40 1.81 0.41
C MET A 43 13.50 0.96 -0.86
N VAL A 44 14.67 0.89 -1.52
CA VAL A 44 14.88 0.10 -2.76
C VAL A 44 14.96 -1.40 -2.44
N LYS A 45 13.84 -1.94 -1.99
CA LYS A 45 13.56 -3.35 -1.68
C LYS A 45 12.05 -3.56 -1.71
N ASP A 46 11.57 -4.77 -1.90
CA ASP A 46 10.14 -5.07 -1.79
C ASP A 46 9.62 -4.69 -0.39
N HIS A 47 8.40 -4.17 -0.33
CA HIS A 47 7.72 -3.84 0.92
C HIS A 47 6.24 -4.21 0.83
N GLY A 48 5.85 -5.26 1.55
CA GLY A 48 4.47 -5.71 1.65
C GLY A 48 4.00 -5.90 3.10
N PRO A 49 2.87 -6.60 3.31
CA PRO A 49 2.28 -6.87 4.62
C PRO A 49 3.26 -7.39 5.67
N SER A 50 4.08 -8.39 5.31
CA SER A 50 5.05 -9.01 6.23
C SER A 50 6.11 -8.01 6.70
N GLU A 51 6.67 -7.22 5.79
CA GLU A 51 7.66 -6.19 6.13
C GLU A 51 7.02 -5.08 6.97
N PHE A 52 5.79 -4.69 6.66
CA PHE A 52 5.04 -3.70 7.43
C PHE A 52 4.77 -4.17 8.86
N GLU A 53 4.25 -5.39 9.05
CA GLU A 53 4.02 -5.96 10.38
C GLU A 53 5.31 -6.08 11.20
N HIS A 54 6.44 -6.39 10.54
CA HIS A 54 7.74 -6.41 11.21
C HIS A 54 8.15 -5.01 11.68
N ASN A 55 8.03 -4.01 10.80
CA ASN A 55 8.43 -2.63 11.07
C ASN A 55 7.52 -1.90 12.07
N ALA A 56 6.24 -2.27 12.13
CA ALA A 56 5.26 -1.67 13.03
C ALA A 56 5.42 -2.09 14.50
N ARG A 57 6.30 -3.05 14.80
CA ARG A 57 6.51 -3.53 16.17
C ARG A 57 7.00 -2.39 17.10
N PRO A 58 6.52 -2.35 18.35
CA PRO A 58 5.71 -3.37 19.04
C PRO A 58 4.19 -3.21 18.89
N TYR A 59 3.71 -2.31 18.02
CA TYR A 59 2.28 -2.10 17.83
C TYR A 59 1.64 -3.27 17.10
N VAL A 60 0.42 -3.64 17.52
CA VAL A 60 -0.40 -4.64 16.84
C VAL A 60 -1.37 -3.90 15.93
N ILE A 61 -1.02 -3.81 14.65
CA ILE A 61 -1.87 -3.23 13.62
C ILE A 61 -2.83 -4.32 13.15
N THR A 62 -4.12 -4.07 13.32
CA THR A 62 -5.18 -5.04 12.96
C THR A 62 -5.57 -4.95 11.50
N GLN A 63 -5.55 -3.74 10.94
CA GLN A 63 -5.74 -3.49 9.51
C GLN A 63 -4.95 -2.24 9.08
N CYS A 64 -4.72 -2.09 7.79
CA CYS A 64 -4.20 -0.89 7.18
C CYS A 64 -4.97 -0.52 5.91
N VAL A 65 -4.77 0.73 5.47
CA VAL A 65 -5.25 1.22 4.18
C VAL A 65 -4.05 1.49 3.28
N HIS A 66 -3.95 0.75 2.17
CA HIS A 66 -2.93 1.02 1.15
C HIS A 66 -3.32 2.26 0.36
N ILE A 67 -2.36 3.15 0.14
CA ILE A 67 -2.46 4.31 -0.75
C ILE A 67 -1.59 4.06 -1.98
N GLU A 68 -2.13 4.35 -3.17
CA GLU A 68 -1.42 4.25 -4.44
C GLU A 68 0.03 4.74 -4.37
N ALA A 69 0.95 3.98 -4.95
CA ALA A 69 2.39 4.18 -4.79
C ALA A 69 3.01 4.93 -5.99
N GLU A 70 2.39 6.04 -6.40
CA GLU A 70 2.84 6.96 -7.47
C GLU A 70 3.09 6.24 -8.80
N ALA A 71 2.17 5.33 -9.16
CA ALA A 71 2.25 4.48 -10.35
C ALA A 71 0.98 4.58 -11.20
N THR A 72 0.43 5.78 -11.39
CA THR A 72 -0.89 5.99 -12.02
C THR A 72 -1.04 5.32 -13.40
N VAL A 73 0.03 5.26 -14.20
CA VAL A 73 0.03 4.54 -15.50
C VAL A 73 -0.16 3.02 -15.37
N TYR A 74 0.10 2.47 -14.20
CA TYR A 74 -0.09 1.07 -13.81
C TYR A 74 -1.21 0.89 -12.77
N ALA A 75 -2.05 1.91 -12.53
CA ALA A 75 -2.99 1.90 -11.40
C ALA A 75 -3.96 0.71 -11.40
N LYS A 76 -4.37 0.25 -12.58
CA LYS A 76 -5.19 -0.97 -12.67
C LYS A 76 -4.40 -2.21 -12.22
N ALA A 77 -3.17 -2.36 -12.69
CA ALA A 77 -2.32 -3.50 -12.36
C ALA A 77 -1.87 -3.49 -10.89
N GLU A 78 -1.64 -2.31 -10.32
CA GLU A 78 -1.40 -2.14 -8.89
C GLU A 78 -2.62 -2.59 -8.07
N ALA A 79 -3.81 -2.14 -8.43
CA ALA A 79 -5.05 -2.54 -7.75
C ALA A 79 -5.31 -4.06 -7.85
N ASP A 80 -5.12 -4.66 -9.03
CA ASP A 80 -5.26 -6.12 -9.22
C ASP A 80 -4.27 -6.88 -8.31
N TRP A 81 -3.03 -6.41 -8.21
CA TRP A 81 -2.01 -7.01 -7.34
C TRP A 81 -2.32 -6.85 -5.85
N LEU A 82 -2.83 -5.69 -5.43
CA LEU A 82 -3.22 -5.43 -4.04
C LEU A 82 -4.42 -6.26 -3.63
N GLU A 83 -5.38 -6.48 -4.53
CA GLU A 83 -6.51 -7.35 -4.29
C GLU A 83 -6.06 -8.81 -4.09
N ASP A 84 -5.19 -9.31 -4.97
CA ASP A 84 -4.55 -10.61 -4.82
C ASP A 84 -3.81 -10.75 -3.47
N LEU A 85 -3.30 -9.65 -2.93
CA LEU A 85 -2.61 -9.61 -1.65
C LEU A 85 -3.60 -9.56 -0.47
N ALA A 86 -4.68 -8.81 -0.58
CA ALA A 86 -5.75 -8.71 0.41
C ALA A 86 -6.43 -10.07 0.65
N GLN A 87 -6.59 -10.88 -0.40
CA GLN A 87 -7.10 -12.26 -0.27
C GLN A 87 -6.20 -13.18 0.57
N LYS A 88 -4.92 -12.82 0.73
CA LYS A 88 -3.92 -13.61 1.47
C LYS A 88 -3.76 -13.16 2.92
N THR A 89 -4.29 -11.99 3.31
CA THR A 89 -4.13 -11.47 4.67
C THR A 89 -5.28 -10.52 5.05
N PRO A 90 -5.85 -10.63 6.27
CA PRO A 90 -6.86 -9.70 6.75
C PRO A 90 -6.31 -8.30 7.06
N LEU A 91 -4.97 -8.13 6.99
CA LEU A 91 -4.31 -6.87 7.28
C LEU A 91 -4.73 -5.76 6.32
N ILE A 92 -4.97 -6.05 5.04
CA ILE A 92 -5.39 -5.03 4.08
C ILE A 92 -6.89 -4.82 4.27
N GLY A 93 -7.26 -3.71 4.91
CA GLY A 93 -8.65 -3.37 5.18
C GLY A 93 -9.31 -2.53 4.10
N ALA A 94 -8.52 -1.73 3.37
CA ALA A 94 -8.98 -0.98 2.20
C ALA A 94 -7.80 -0.61 1.28
N ILE A 95 -8.13 -0.24 0.05
CA ILE A 95 -7.19 0.23 -0.98
C ILE A 95 -7.69 1.57 -1.51
N VAL A 96 -6.81 2.56 -1.57
CA VAL A 96 -7.00 3.81 -2.30
C VAL A 96 -6.23 3.69 -3.60
N GLY A 97 -6.96 3.36 -4.68
CA GLY A 97 -6.39 3.23 -6.02
C GLY A 97 -6.07 4.59 -6.66
N GLY A 98 -5.01 4.63 -7.47
CA GLY A 98 -4.65 5.81 -8.26
C GLY A 98 -5.55 5.95 -9.49
N VAL A 99 -5.81 7.18 -9.93
CA VAL A 99 -6.55 7.42 -11.17
C VAL A 99 -6.12 8.75 -11.76
N ASP A 100 -5.86 8.76 -13.07
CA ASP A 100 -5.77 10.01 -13.82
C ASP A 100 -7.18 10.41 -14.27
N PHE A 101 -7.76 11.40 -13.57
CA PHE A 101 -9.11 11.89 -13.87
C PHE A 101 -9.23 12.58 -15.24
N LEU A 102 -8.11 12.87 -15.91
CA LEU A 102 -8.10 13.43 -17.26
C LEU A 102 -7.97 12.35 -18.35
N ALA A 103 -7.70 11.10 -17.97
CA ALA A 103 -7.59 10.00 -18.91
C ALA A 103 -8.95 9.64 -19.52
N HIS A 104 -8.95 9.37 -20.82
CA HIS A 104 -10.15 9.01 -21.58
C HIS A 104 -10.85 7.73 -21.09
N ASP A 105 -10.11 6.86 -20.39
CA ASP A 105 -10.54 5.58 -19.82
C ASP A 105 -10.74 5.63 -18.29
N CYS A 106 -10.74 6.83 -17.70
CA CYS A 106 -10.96 7.04 -16.25
C CYS A 106 -12.22 6.34 -15.73
N GLU A 107 -13.35 6.47 -16.44
CA GLU A 107 -14.61 5.85 -16.03
C GLU A 107 -14.52 4.32 -15.98
N ALA A 108 -13.91 3.70 -16.99
CA ALA A 108 -13.70 2.25 -17.03
C ALA A 108 -12.77 1.77 -15.89
N LEU A 109 -11.77 2.56 -15.51
CA LEU A 109 -10.91 2.24 -14.37
C LEU A 109 -11.68 2.32 -13.03
N LEU A 110 -12.52 3.33 -12.85
CA LEU A 110 -13.35 3.47 -11.65
C LEU A 110 -14.39 2.35 -11.55
N GLU A 111 -15.00 1.95 -12.68
CA GLU A 111 -15.89 0.78 -12.73
C GLU A 111 -15.15 -0.52 -12.35
N HIS A 112 -13.90 -0.67 -12.79
CA HIS A 112 -13.06 -1.80 -12.39
C HIS A 112 -12.82 -1.81 -10.87
N TYR A 113 -12.54 -0.66 -10.25
CA TYR A 113 -12.39 -0.57 -8.79
C TYR A 113 -13.66 -0.93 -8.03
N ALA A 114 -14.84 -0.60 -8.57
CA ALA A 114 -16.12 -0.89 -7.93
C ALA A 114 -16.49 -2.38 -7.90
N ILE A 115 -15.81 -3.23 -8.69
CA ILE A 115 -16.04 -4.68 -8.73
C ILE A 115 -14.94 -5.51 -8.05
N LEU A 116 -13.87 -4.87 -7.58
CA LEU A 116 -12.88 -5.56 -6.74
C LEU A 116 -13.56 -5.99 -5.42
N PRO A 117 -13.32 -7.23 -4.93
CA PRO A 117 -13.91 -7.77 -3.70
C PRO A 117 -13.76 -6.89 -2.45
#